data_AF-A0A442WFB8-F1
#
_entry.id   AF-A0A442WFB8-F1
#
_cell.length_a   1.000
_cell.length_b   1.000
_cell.length_c   1.000
_cell.angle_alpha   90.00
_cell.angle_beta   90.00
_cell.angle_gamma   90.00
#
_symmetry.space_group_name_H-M   'P 1'
#
loop_
_entity.id
_entity.type
_entity.pdbx_description
1 polymer ?
#
loop_
_entity_poly.entity_id
_entity_poly.type
_entity_poly.pdbx_seq_one_letter_code
_entity_poly.pdbx_strand_id
1 'polypeptide(L)'
;MSSSAPSRATPTQGATGKKRTETRRNKGAGYVYVITNPAWPGYCKVGRTTGLAERLRTYQTASPLRDFRLHYHRWFADACLAERTLRRTFSAASGSAQGEWYRIHPDDAASLIDKIDKRLRPRGLERAPEGDLRDRPRPRVR
;
A
#
# COMPACT_ATOMS: atom_id res chain seq x y z
N MET A 1 31.02 -53.31 27.32
CA MET A 1 31.45 -52.93 25.96
C MET A 1 30.21 -52.67 25.11
N SER A 2 30.22 -51.60 24.35
CA SER A 2 29.09 -50.75 23.94
C SER A 2 27.95 -51.39 23.13
N SER A 3 26.73 -50.94 23.45
CA SER A 3 25.51 -51.08 22.66
C SER A 3 25.62 -50.31 21.33
N SER A 4 25.27 -50.96 20.21
CA SER A 4 25.13 -50.31 18.90
C SER A 4 23.67 -50.32 18.48
N ALA A 5 23.07 -49.13 18.43
CA ALA A 5 21.80 -48.88 17.76
C ALA A 5 22.08 -48.10 16.46
N PRO A 6 21.59 -48.55 15.29
CA PRO A 6 21.69 -47.73 14.08
C PRO A 6 20.63 -46.63 14.10
N SER A 7 21.08 -45.37 14.05
CA SER A 7 20.25 -44.18 13.96
C SER A 7 19.52 -44.09 12.63
N ARG A 8 18.20 -43.90 12.67
CA ARG A 8 17.35 -43.60 11.51
C ARG A 8 17.69 -42.21 10.98
N ALA A 9 18.36 -42.14 9.83
CA ALA A 9 18.50 -40.90 9.07
C ALA A 9 17.15 -40.50 8.47
N THR A 10 16.67 -39.30 8.79
CA THR A 10 15.51 -38.66 8.15
C THR A 10 16.00 -37.74 7.04
N PRO A 11 15.59 -37.90 5.77
CA PRO A 11 15.81 -36.87 4.77
C PRO A 11 14.79 -35.74 4.99
N THR A 12 15.26 -34.60 5.54
CA THR A 12 14.48 -33.36 5.63
C THR A 12 14.29 -32.82 4.21
N GLN A 13 13.08 -32.99 3.67
CA GLN A 13 12.64 -32.28 2.48
C GLN A 13 12.36 -30.81 2.85
N GLY A 14 13.11 -29.89 2.25
CA GLY A 14 12.99 -28.46 2.53
C GLY A 14 13.35 -27.60 1.32
N ALA A 15 12.68 -27.83 0.18
CA ALA A 15 12.76 -26.93 -0.98
C ALA A 15 11.38 -26.34 -1.26
N THR A 16 10.94 -25.38 -0.44
CA THR A 16 9.76 -24.55 -0.74
C THR A 16 10.12 -23.58 -1.86
N GLY A 17 9.91 -24.01 -3.11
CA GLY A 17 9.90 -23.12 -4.26
C GLY A 17 8.84 -22.03 -4.03
N LYS A 18 9.27 -20.78 -3.81
CA LYS A 18 8.39 -19.61 -3.81
C LYS A 18 7.70 -19.56 -5.18
N LYS A 19 6.42 -19.95 -5.24
CA LYS A 19 5.57 -19.72 -6.40
C LYS A 19 5.56 -18.21 -6.64
N ARG A 20 6.26 -17.77 -7.68
CA ARG A 20 6.28 -16.39 -8.15
C ARG A 20 4.85 -16.07 -8.58
N THR A 21 4.08 -15.43 -7.71
CA THR A 21 2.73 -14.97 -8.01
C THR A 21 2.83 -13.99 -9.17
N GLU A 22 2.48 -14.45 -10.38
CA GLU A 22 2.30 -13.59 -11.54
C GLU A 22 1.33 -12.48 -11.16
N THR A 23 1.85 -11.28 -10.97
CA THR A 23 1.05 -10.12 -10.63
C THR A 23 0.23 -9.77 -11.87
N ARG A 24 -1.01 -10.25 -11.96
CA ARG A 24 -1.97 -9.79 -12.96
C ARG A 24 -1.90 -8.26 -12.98
N ARG A 25 -1.53 -7.67 -14.12
CA ARG A 25 -1.54 -6.22 -14.34
C ARG A 25 -3.00 -5.79 -14.24
N ASN A 26 -3.45 -5.52 -13.02
CA ASN A 26 -4.83 -5.15 -12.77
C ASN A 26 -5.01 -3.74 -13.34
N LYS A 27 -5.50 -3.65 -14.58
CA LYS A 27 -6.05 -2.43 -15.18
C LYS A 27 -7.40 -2.16 -14.53
N GLY A 28 -7.35 -1.88 -13.23
CA GLY A 28 -8.51 -1.70 -12.39
C GLY A 28 -8.45 -0.35 -11.71
N ALA A 29 -9.62 0.27 -11.60
CA ALA A 29 -9.81 1.43 -10.76
C ALA A 29 -9.46 1.08 -9.30
N GLY A 30 -8.92 2.04 -8.58
CA GLY A 30 -8.46 1.81 -7.22
C GLY A 30 -7.98 3.08 -6.55
N TYR A 31 -7.70 2.96 -5.25
CA TYR A 31 -7.09 3.99 -4.45
C TYR A 31 -5.58 3.90 -4.50
N VAL A 32 -4.93 5.03 -4.73
CA VAL A 32 -3.54 5.24 -4.35
C VAL A 32 -3.54 5.87 -2.97
N TYR A 33 -2.61 5.46 -2.11
CA TYR A 33 -2.53 5.94 -0.74
C TYR A 33 -1.10 6.23 -0.29
N VAL A 34 -1.01 7.06 0.75
CA VAL A 34 0.20 7.37 1.52
C VAL A 34 -0.05 6.94 2.96
N ILE A 35 0.81 6.07 3.47
CA ILE A 35 0.82 5.64 4.87
C ILE A 35 2.14 6.05 5.51
N THR A 36 2.05 6.47 6.77
CA THR A 36 3.19 6.81 7.62
C THR A 36 3.18 5.94 8.87
N ASN A 37 4.36 5.78 9.48
CA ASN A 37 4.51 5.10 10.76
C ASN A 37 5.61 5.83 11.57
N PRO A 38 5.35 6.17 12.86
CA PRO A 38 6.32 6.83 13.73
C PRO A 38 7.67 6.11 13.87
N ALA A 39 7.72 4.79 13.72
CA ALA A 39 8.96 4.01 13.75
C ALA A 39 9.92 4.36 12.60
N TRP A 40 9.42 4.94 11.51
CA TRP A 40 10.22 5.42 10.38
C TRP A 40 9.91 6.89 10.07
N PRO A 41 10.40 7.82 10.90
CA PRO A 41 10.12 9.24 10.74
C PRO A 41 10.70 9.75 9.41
N GLY A 42 9.89 10.50 8.67
CA GLY A 42 10.26 11.05 7.36
C GLY A 42 10.17 10.06 6.19
N TYR A 43 9.80 8.81 6.44
CA TYR A 43 9.51 7.83 5.38
C TYR A 43 8.00 7.67 5.20
N CYS A 44 7.59 7.75 3.94
CA CYS A 44 6.22 7.51 3.52
C CYS A 44 6.16 6.28 2.64
N LYS A 45 5.19 5.41 2.89
CA LYS A 45 4.87 4.29 1.99
C LYS A 45 3.78 4.72 1.02
N VAL A 46 4.09 4.62 -0.28
CA VAL A 46 3.14 4.89 -1.35
C VAL A 46 2.75 3.58 -2.01
N GLY A 47 1.46 3.34 -2.15
CA GLY A 47 0.95 2.11 -2.78
C GLY A 47 -0.44 2.29 -3.37
N ARG A 48 -0.97 1.21 -3.94
CA ARG A 48 -2.33 1.14 -4.46
C ARG A 48 -3.11 -0.02 -3.89
N THR A 49 -4.43 0.14 -3.78
CA THR A 49 -5.37 -0.89 -3.31
C THR A 49 -6.77 -0.61 -3.86
N THR A 50 -7.61 -1.62 -3.96
CA THR A 50 -9.06 -1.43 -4.22
C THR A 50 -9.82 -1.12 -2.93
N GLY A 51 -9.32 -1.57 -1.77
CA GLY A 51 -9.90 -1.33 -0.45
C GLY A 51 -8.90 -0.75 0.54
N LEU A 52 -9.12 0.50 0.98
CA LEU A 52 -8.23 1.19 1.92
C LEU A 52 -8.29 0.59 3.33
N ALA A 53 -9.49 0.26 3.83
CA ALA A 53 -9.69 -0.24 5.18
C ALA A 53 -9.01 -1.60 5.42
N GLU A 54 -9.15 -2.54 4.48
CA GLU A 54 -8.48 -3.84 4.53
C GLU A 54 -6.96 -3.67 4.46
N ARG A 55 -6.50 -2.80 3.56
CA ARG A 55 -5.07 -2.55 3.38
C ARG A 55 -4.43 -1.95 4.63
N LEU A 56 -5.08 -0.98 5.27
CA LEU A 56 -4.63 -0.42 6.54
C LEU A 56 -4.59 -1.49 7.63
N ARG A 57 -5.64 -2.34 7.72
CA ARG A 57 -5.70 -3.44 8.69
C ARG A 57 -4.52 -4.40 8.55
N THR A 58 -4.09 -4.74 7.33
CA THR A 58 -2.90 -5.56 7.09
C THR A 58 -1.63 -4.93 7.66
N TYR A 59 -1.46 -3.60 7.52
CA TYR A 59 -0.32 -2.92 8.14
C TYR A 59 -0.41 -2.92 9.66
N GLN A 60 -1.60 -2.72 10.22
CA GLN A 60 -1.78 -2.77 11.67
C GLN A 60 -1.48 -4.14 12.26
N THR A 61 -1.77 -5.24 11.55
CA THR A 61 -1.42 -6.58 12.04
C THR A 61 0.08 -6.87 12.02
N ALA A 62 0.85 -6.09 11.26
CA ALA A 62 2.30 -6.24 11.17
C ALA A 62 3.06 -5.36 12.18
N SER A 63 2.40 -4.40 12.85
CA SER A 63 2.99 -3.59 13.92
C SER A 63 2.36 -3.96 15.27
N PRO A 64 3.16 -4.31 16.29
CA PRO A 64 2.63 -4.55 17.63
C PRO A 64 1.94 -3.32 18.22
N LEU A 65 2.36 -2.11 17.81
CA LEU A 65 1.81 -0.83 18.28
C LEU A 65 0.62 -0.34 17.47
N ARG A 66 0.33 -0.95 16.32
CA ARG A 66 -0.78 -0.57 15.42
C ARG A 66 -0.78 0.94 15.11
N ASP A 67 0.40 1.47 14.86
CA ASP A 67 0.72 2.88 14.74
C ASP A 67 0.78 3.39 13.30
N PHE A 68 0.40 2.56 12.33
CA PHE A 68 0.29 2.99 10.94
C PHE A 68 -0.87 3.99 10.79
N ARG A 69 -0.62 5.11 10.11
CA ARG A 69 -1.62 6.13 9.83
C ARG A 69 -1.77 6.30 8.32
N LEU A 70 -3.01 6.30 7.86
CA LEU A 70 -3.35 6.69 6.49
C LEU A 70 -3.35 8.22 6.42
N HIS A 71 -2.33 8.79 5.77
CA HIS A 71 -2.17 10.25 5.69
C HIS A 71 -2.96 10.83 4.52
N TYR A 72 -2.89 10.18 3.36
CA TYR A 72 -3.57 10.65 2.16
C TYR A 72 -4.03 9.48 1.28
N HIS A 73 -5.11 9.67 0.55
CA HIS A 73 -5.55 8.72 -0.47
C HIS A 73 -6.35 9.41 -1.58
N ARG A 74 -6.28 8.85 -2.78
CA ARG A 74 -7.06 9.33 -3.93
C ARG A 74 -7.51 8.17 -4.81
N TRP A 75 -8.73 8.27 -5.33
CA TRP A 75 -9.27 7.30 -6.29
C TRP A 75 -8.79 7.61 -7.70
N PHE A 76 -8.41 6.58 -8.43
CA PHE A 76 -8.00 6.65 -9.83
C PHE A 76 -8.76 5.60 -10.64
N ALA A 77 -9.23 6.00 -11.82
CA ALA A 77 -9.82 5.06 -12.79
C ALA A 77 -8.78 4.05 -13.33
N ASP A 78 -7.54 4.51 -13.50
CA ASP A 78 -6.39 3.63 -13.78
C ASP A 78 -5.33 3.78 -12.67
N ALA A 79 -5.51 3.03 -11.59
CA ALA A 79 -4.59 3.04 -10.47
C ALA A 79 -3.20 2.47 -10.82
N CYS A 80 -3.09 1.63 -11.87
CA CYS A 80 -1.82 1.08 -12.30
C CYS A 80 -0.97 2.14 -13.01
N LEU A 81 -1.59 2.95 -13.88
CA LEU A 81 -0.94 4.09 -14.51
C LEU A 81 -0.55 5.16 -13.49
N ALA A 82 -1.44 5.48 -12.55
CA ALA A 82 -1.18 6.44 -11.49
C ALA A 82 0.02 6.01 -10.63
N GLU A 83 0.02 4.77 -10.13
CA GLU A 83 1.11 4.23 -9.31
C GLU A 83 2.46 4.23 -10.05
N ARG A 84 2.49 3.85 -11.33
CA ARG A 84 3.72 3.88 -12.13
C ARG A 84 4.27 5.30 -12.32
N THR A 85 3.38 6.26 -12.56
CA THR A 85 3.74 7.67 -12.73
C THR A 85 4.23 8.26 -11.42
N LEU A 86 3.55 7.94 -10.31
CA LEU A 86 3.95 8.34 -8.98
C LEU A 86 5.30 7.76 -8.62
N ARG A 87 5.52 6.46 -8.79
CA ARG A 87 6.80 5.79 -8.51
C ARG A 87 7.98 6.50 -9.17
N ARG A 88 7.84 6.88 -10.44
CA ARG A 88 8.86 7.66 -11.18
C ARG A 88 9.05 9.06 -10.59
N THR A 89 7.94 9.74 -10.28
CA THR A 89 7.96 11.10 -9.74
C THR A 89 8.56 11.14 -8.33
N PHE A 90 8.17 10.21 -7.46
CA PHE A 90 8.71 10.05 -6.13
C PHE A 90 10.18 9.68 -6.16
N SER A 91 10.61 8.74 -7.00
CA SER A 91 12.04 8.42 -7.12
C SER A 91 12.89 9.62 -7.56
N ALA A 92 12.33 10.54 -8.36
CA ALA A 92 13.02 11.77 -8.74
C ALA A 92 12.97 12.84 -7.64
N ALA A 93 11.89 12.90 -6.86
CA ALA A 93 11.69 13.90 -5.80
C ALA A 93 12.28 13.49 -4.44
N SER A 94 12.42 12.19 -4.19
CA SER A 94 12.92 11.65 -2.93
C SER A 94 14.44 11.56 -2.96
N GLY A 95 15.11 12.05 -1.91
CA GLY A 95 16.55 11.87 -1.76
C GLY A 95 16.96 10.40 -1.52
N SER A 96 16.05 9.55 -1.06
CA SER A 96 16.23 8.10 -0.99
C SER A 96 14.93 7.34 -1.19
N ALA A 97 15.02 6.22 -1.91
CA ALA A 97 13.91 5.30 -2.12
C ALA A 97 14.35 3.86 -1.79
N GLN A 98 13.58 3.17 -0.95
CA GLN A 98 13.72 1.74 -0.71
C GLN A 98 12.43 1.03 -1.13
N GLY A 99 12.41 0.58 -2.38
CA GLY A 99 11.25 -0.10 -2.97
C GLY A 99 10.03 0.82 -3.11
N GLU A 100 9.12 0.74 -2.15
CA GLU A 100 7.89 1.54 -2.07
C GLU A 100 7.90 2.58 -0.94
N TRP A 101 9.04 2.69 -0.26
CA TRP A 101 9.27 3.65 0.81
C TRP A 101 10.11 4.80 0.29
N TYR A 102 9.64 6.02 0.50
CA TYR A 102 10.27 7.24 0.02
C TYR A 102 10.53 8.18 1.18
N ARG A 103 11.73 8.77 1.22
CA ARG A 103 12.06 9.81 2.19
C ARG A 103 11.52 11.15 1.69
N ILE A 104 10.27 11.45 2.03
CA ILE A 104 9.53 12.63 1.61
C ILE A 104 8.50 13.01 2.68
N HIS A 105 8.20 14.30 2.82
CA HIS A 105 7.15 14.75 3.71
C HIS A 105 5.78 14.23 3.24
N PRO A 106 4.89 13.78 4.12
CA PRO A 106 3.61 13.21 3.72
C PRO A 106 2.70 14.22 3.00
N ASP A 107 2.81 15.52 3.28
CA ASP A 107 2.07 16.58 2.57
C ASP A 107 2.60 16.84 1.16
N ASP A 108 3.92 16.73 0.96
CA ASP A 108 4.51 16.78 -0.38
C ASP A 108 4.06 15.57 -1.21
N ALA A 109 4.01 14.40 -0.57
CA ALA A 109 3.49 13.19 -1.20
C ALA A 109 2.01 13.34 -1.61
N ALA A 110 1.19 13.92 -0.75
CA ALA A 110 -0.21 14.24 -1.07
C ALA A 110 -0.30 15.21 -2.27
N SER A 111 0.52 16.26 -2.26
CA SER A 111 0.58 17.25 -3.34
C SER A 111 0.99 16.63 -4.69
N LEU A 112 1.93 15.67 -4.69
CA LEU A 112 2.33 14.94 -5.89
C LEU A 112 1.22 14.03 -6.42
N ILE A 113 0.49 13.36 -5.53
CA ILE A 113 -0.68 12.55 -5.90
C ILE A 113 -1.75 13.42 -6.55
N ASP A 114 -2.04 14.59 -5.98
CA ASP A 114 -3.03 15.51 -6.55
C ASP A 114 -2.61 16.09 -7.90
N LYS A 115 -1.32 16.39 -8.09
CA LYS A 115 -0.81 16.80 -9.40
C LYS A 115 -1.01 15.71 -10.44
N ILE A 116 -0.81 14.44 -10.07
CA ILE A 116 -0.99 13.30 -10.96
C ILE A 116 -2.48 13.02 -11.22
N ASP A 117 -3.35 13.15 -10.22
CA ASP A 117 -4.81 13.10 -10.39
C ASP A 117 -5.25 14.12 -11.43
N LYS A 118 -4.89 15.40 -11.24
CA LYS A 118 -5.22 16.48 -12.19
C LYS A 118 -4.71 16.21 -13.62
N ARG A 119 -3.55 15.57 -13.76
CA ARG A 119 -2.96 15.22 -15.07
C ARG A 119 -3.67 14.05 -15.75
N LEU A 120 -4.06 13.04 -14.98
CA LEU A 120 -4.67 11.81 -15.51
C LEU A 120 -6.18 11.90 -15.65
N ARG A 121 -6.81 12.88 -14.98
CA ARG A 121 -8.24 13.12 -15.08
C ARG A 121 -8.60 13.63 -16.48
N PRO A 122 -9.57 13.01 -17.17
CA PRO A 122 -10.06 13.55 -18.42
C PRO A 122 -10.64 14.96 -18.19
N ARG A 123 -10.31 15.90 -19.07
CA ARG A 123 -10.86 17.27 -19.01
C ARG A 123 -12.39 17.16 -19.13
N GLY A 124 -13.12 17.43 -18.05
CA GLY A 124 -14.59 17.49 -18.07
C GLY A 124 -15.34 16.64 -17.04
N LEU A 125 -14.69 15.84 -16.17
CA LEU A 125 -15.40 15.09 -15.13
C LEU A 125 -15.24 15.77 -13.76
N GLU A 126 -16.32 16.36 -13.25
CA GLU A 126 -16.43 17.02 -11.95
C GLU A 126 -16.04 16.10 -10.78
N ARG A 127 -15.51 16.65 -9.68
CA ARG A 127 -14.99 15.89 -8.51
C ARG A 127 -16.04 14.87 -8.06
N ALA A 128 -15.66 13.59 -7.96
CA ALA A 128 -16.47 12.66 -7.18
C ALA A 128 -16.50 13.22 -5.75
N PRO A 129 -17.68 13.37 -5.12
CA PRO A 129 -17.77 13.93 -3.79
C PRO A 129 -16.93 13.06 -2.87
N GLU A 130 -15.95 13.67 -2.20
CA GLU A 130 -15.37 13.07 -1.00
C GLU A 130 -16.53 12.90 -0.03
N GLY A 131 -17.07 11.69 0.02
CA GLY A 131 -18.09 11.32 0.98
C GLY A 131 -17.51 11.50 2.36
N ASP A 132 -17.83 12.64 2.97
CA ASP A 132 -17.60 12.93 4.37
C ASP A 132 -18.11 11.74 5.20
N LEU A 133 -17.20 11.07 5.87
CA LEU A 133 -17.48 9.87 6.66
C LEU A 133 -18.24 10.21 7.95
N ARG A 134 -18.71 11.45 8.13
CA ARG A 134 -19.33 11.92 9.38
C ARG A 134 -20.86 12.05 9.36
N ASP A 135 -21.53 11.92 8.22
CA ASP A 135 -22.98 12.21 8.14
C ASP A 135 -23.84 11.12 7.46
N ARG A 136 -23.60 9.84 7.80
CA ARG A 136 -24.60 8.80 7.52
C ARG A 136 -25.61 8.77 8.66
N PRO A 137 -26.92 9.01 8.42
CA PRO A 137 -27.92 8.74 9.45
C PRO A 137 -27.87 7.25 9.80
N ARG A 138 -27.71 6.95 11.09
CA ARG A 138 -27.79 5.58 11.59
C ARG A 138 -29.14 5.00 11.15
N PRO A 139 -29.20 3.78 10.59
CA PRO A 139 -30.47 3.16 10.29
C PRO A 139 -31.26 3.04 11.60
N ARG A 140 -32.43 3.66 11.66
CA ARG A 140 -33.37 3.44 12.76
C ARG A 140 -33.79 1.97 12.68
N VAL A 141 -33.29 1.19 13.64
CA VAL A 141 -33.81 -0.15 13.92
C VAL A 141 -35.28 0.04 14.30
N ARG A 142 -36.17 -0.61 13.56
CA ARG A 142 -37.59 -0.67 13.86
C ARG A 142 -37.89 -2.01 14.49
#